data_AF-A0A0F9NPE7-F1
#
_entry.id   AF-A0A0F9NPE7-F1
#
_cell.length_a   1.000
_cell.length_b   1.000
_cell.length_c   1.000
_cell.angle_alpha   90.00
_cell.angle_beta   90.00
_cell.angle_gamma   90.00
#
_symmetry.space_group_name_H-M   'P 1'
#
loop_
_entity.id
_entity.type
_entity.pdbx_description
1 polymer ?
#
loop_
_entity_poly.entity_id
_entity_poly.type
_entity_poly.pdbx_seq_one_letter_code
_entity_poly.pdbx_strand_id
1 'polypeptide(L)'
;MIIVSENPIIQEFFEDLGLKFNPRMYIALKNFVYGLLVNEQASIKNIAENTIQGQRERQMNRVLHELSMKSDVILRDNFKKLQEIPRIAIKSTGVIALDEHIIPKTGKHIEGVDYFHTTSGN
;
A
#
# COMPACT_ATOMS: atom_id res chain seq x y z
N MET A 1 -19.92 -6.90 -10.66
CA MET A 1 -19.00 -5.80 -10.98
C MET A 1 -19.35 -4.66 -10.04
N ILE A 2 -18.54 -4.42 -9.02
CA ILE A 2 -18.74 -3.25 -8.15
C ILE A 2 -18.00 -2.12 -8.86
N ILE A 3 -18.71 -1.33 -9.67
CA ILE A 3 -18.16 -0.08 -10.16
C ILE A 3 -18.22 0.87 -8.98
N VAL A 4 -17.09 1.02 -8.29
CA VAL A 4 -16.95 1.99 -7.23
C VAL A 4 -16.79 3.34 -7.91
N SER A 5 -17.75 4.23 -7.73
CA SER A 5 -17.57 5.66 -8.05
C SER A 5 -16.30 6.16 -7.35
N GLU A 6 -15.49 6.96 -8.04
CA GLU A 6 -14.23 7.47 -7.50
C GLU A 6 -14.41 7.95 -6.05
N ASN A 7 -13.57 7.43 -5.14
CA ASN A 7 -13.62 7.79 -3.73
C ASN A 7 -12.74 9.02 -3.54
N PRO A 8 -13.32 10.17 -3.13
CA PRO A 8 -12.59 11.42 -3.04
C PRO A 8 -11.43 11.36 -2.04
N ILE A 9 -11.52 10.55 -0.99
CA ILE A 9 -10.43 10.38 0.00
C ILE A 9 -9.23 9.66 -0.62
N ILE A 10 -9.50 8.65 -1.46
CA ILE A 10 -8.42 7.91 -2.14
C ILE A 10 -7.80 8.81 -3.22
N GLN A 11 -8.63 9.58 -3.92
CA GLN A 11 -8.16 10.52 -4.92
C GLN A 11 -7.28 11.61 -4.28
N GLU A 12 -7.73 12.23 -3.19
CA GLU A 12 -6.96 13.18 -2.38
C GLU A 12 -5.66 12.53 -1.88
N PHE A 13 -5.71 11.29 -1.35
CA PHE A 13 -4.51 10.56 -0.92
C PHE A 13 -3.49 10.41 -2.06
N PHE A 14 -3.90 10.01 -3.26
CA PHE A 14 -2.99 9.84 -4.39
C PHE A 14 -2.53 11.16 -5.04
N GLU A 15 -3.38 12.18 -5.04
CA GLU A 15 -3.06 13.53 -5.54
C GLU A 15 -2.09 14.25 -4.59
N ASP A 16 -2.33 14.19 -3.28
CA ASP A 16 -1.52 14.85 -2.25
C ASP A 16 -0.19 14.14 -1.97
N LEU A 17 -0.15 12.79 -2.03
CA LEU A 17 1.13 12.07 -1.90
C LEU A 17 2.01 12.23 -3.15
N GLY A 18 1.44 12.64 -4.29
CA GLY A 18 2.12 12.91 -5.56
C GLY A 18 3.23 11.92 -5.90
N LEU A 19 3.02 10.64 -5.62
CA LEU A 19 3.99 9.60 -5.93
C LEU A 19 4.21 9.64 -7.44
N LYS A 20 5.44 9.95 -7.87
CA LYS A 20 5.80 10.03 -9.29
C LYS A 20 5.89 8.64 -9.89
N PHE A 21 4.73 8.01 -10.08
CA PHE A 21 4.60 6.76 -10.78
C PHE A 21 4.36 7.01 -12.27
N ASN A 22 4.82 6.08 -13.12
CA ASN A 22 4.34 6.08 -14.49
C ASN A 22 2.82 5.82 -14.50
N PRO A 23 2.08 6.26 -15.53
CA PRO A 23 0.61 6.17 -15.54
C PRO A 23 0.08 4.76 -15.29
N ARG A 24 0.78 3.74 -15.80
CA ARG A 24 0.40 2.33 -15.62
C ARG A 24 0.49 1.88 -14.17
N MET A 25 1.57 2.26 -13.47
CA MET A 25 1.78 1.96 -12.05
C MET A 25 0.77 2.68 -11.18
N TYR A 26 0.53 3.96 -11.48
CA TYR A 26 -0.43 4.79 -10.78
C TYR A 26 -1.84 4.16 -10.82
N ILE A 27 -2.31 3.80 -12.02
CA ILE A 27 -3.63 3.17 -12.21
C ILE A 27 -3.72 1.85 -11.46
N ALA A 28 -2.70 0.98 -11.58
CA ALA A 28 -2.71 -0.32 -10.93
C ALA A 28 -2.72 -0.20 -9.39
N LEU A 29 -1.95 0.73 -8.82
CA LEU A 29 -1.89 0.95 -7.38
C LEU A 29 -3.18 1.58 -6.86
N LYS A 30 -3.71 2.60 -7.56
CA LYS A 30 -5.02 3.21 -7.28
C LYS A 30 -6.06 2.09 -7.19
N ASN A 31 -6.21 1.30 -8.24
CA ASN A 31 -7.20 0.24 -8.29
C ASN A 31 -6.99 -0.87 -7.26
N PHE A 32 -5.74 -1.20 -6.94
CA PHE A 32 -5.43 -2.16 -5.89
C PHE A 32 -5.93 -1.67 -4.52
N VAL A 33 -5.64 -0.40 -4.16
CA VAL A 33 -6.11 0.22 -2.92
C VAL A 33 -7.63 0.33 -2.88
N TYR A 34 -8.27 0.71 -3.99
CA TYR A 34 -9.74 0.67 -4.11
C TYR A 34 -10.29 -0.72 -3.85
N GLY A 35 -9.68 -1.74 -4.46
CA GLY A 35 -10.08 -3.12 -4.28
C GLY A 35 -9.91 -3.63 -2.85
N LEU A 36 -8.85 -3.21 -2.14
CA LEU A 36 -8.64 -3.53 -0.73
C LEU A 36 -9.73 -2.94 0.17
N LEU A 37 -10.20 -1.73 -0.15
CA LEU A 37 -11.19 -1.02 0.67
C LEU A 37 -12.62 -1.53 0.46
N VAL A 38 -12.92 -2.04 -0.73
CA VAL A 38 -14.29 -2.45 -1.10
C VAL A 38 -14.52 -3.96 -0.96
N ASN A 39 -13.47 -4.78 -1.02
CA ASN A 39 -13.60 -6.23 -0.83
C ASN A 39 -13.19 -6.62 0.60
N GLU A 40 -14.15 -7.04 1.42
CA GLU A 40 -13.89 -7.52 2.80
C GLU A 40 -12.90 -8.69 2.88
N GLN A 41 -12.80 -9.48 1.80
CA GLN A 41 -11.79 -10.55 1.61
C GLN A 41 -11.02 -10.32 0.30
N ALA A 42 -10.27 -9.22 0.28
CA ALA A 42 -9.50 -8.79 -0.88
C ALA A 42 -8.31 -9.72 -1.18
N SER A 43 -8.48 -10.67 -2.10
CA SER A 43 -7.36 -11.31 -2.79
C SER A 43 -6.98 -10.51 -4.04
N ILE A 44 -5.73 -10.59 -4.48
CA ILE A 44 -5.27 -9.94 -5.73
C ILE A 44 -6.14 -10.38 -6.91
N LYS A 45 -6.50 -11.66 -6.96
CA LYS A 45 -7.42 -12.20 -7.97
C LYS A 45 -8.79 -11.52 -7.90
N ASN A 46 -9.41 -11.49 -6.71
CA ASN A 46 -10.73 -10.88 -6.52
C ASN A 46 -10.71 -9.38 -6.87
N ILE A 47 -9.64 -8.67 -6.50
CA ILE A 47 -9.49 -7.26 -6.86
C ILE A 47 -9.40 -7.08 -8.37
N ALA A 48 -8.58 -7.89 -9.05
CA ALA A 48 -8.40 -7.81 -10.50
C ALA A 48 -9.70 -8.15 -11.24
N GLU A 49 -10.44 -9.15 -10.78
CA GLU A 49 -11.67 -9.63 -11.42
C GLU A 49 -12.88 -8.73 -11.12
N ASN A 50 -12.98 -8.17 -9.90
CA ASN A 50 -14.19 -7.47 -9.44
C ASN A 50 -14.13 -5.94 -9.50
N THR A 51 -12.92 -5.36 -9.52
CA THR A 51 -12.72 -3.91 -9.35
C THR A 51 -12.33 -3.22 -10.66
N ILE A 52 -11.77 -3.94 -11.65
CA ILE A 52 -11.18 -3.34 -12.85
C ILE A 52 -11.56 -4.14 -14.10
N GLN A 53 -12.35 -3.54 -14.99
CA GLN A 53 -12.65 -4.17 -16.27
C GLN A 53 -11.37 -4.21 -17.14
N GLY A 54 -10.88 -5.41 -17.45
CA GLY A 54 -9.79 -5.61 -18.42
C GLY A 54 -8.36 -5.74 -17.86
N GLN A 55 -8.14 -5.66 -16.55
CA GLN A 55 -6.81 -5.90 -15.96
C GLN A 55 -6.67 -7.35 -15.49
N ARG A 56 -5.69 -8.09 -16.05
CA ARG A 56 -5.45 -9.49 -15.64
C ARG A 56 -4.67 -9.54 -14.32
N GLU A 57 -4.99 -10.49 -13.45
CA GLU A 57 -4.29 -10.74 -12.18
C GLU A 57 -2.76 -10.70 -12.33
N ARG A 58 -2.23 -11.40 -13.35
CA ARG A 58 -0.79 -11.45 -13.67
C ARG A 58 -0.18 -10.07 -13.90
N GLN A 59 -0.91 -9.18 -14.57
CA GLN A 59 -0.43 -7.82 -14.84
C GLN A 59 -0.40 -6.99 -13.56
N MET A 60 -1.41 -7.14 -12.70
CA MET A 60 -1.45 -6.48 -11.39
C MET A 60 -0.34 -6.97 -10.48
N ASN A 61 -0.15 -8.30 -10.38
CA ASN A 61 0.94 -8.92 -9.62
C ASN A 61 2.32 -8.40 -10.05
N ARG A 62 2.57 -8.30 -11.37
CA ARG A 62 3.85 -7.77 -11.88
C ARG A 62 4.09 -6.32 -11.44
N VAL A 63 3.05 -5.49 -11.46
CA VAL A 63 3.17 -4.08 -11.06
C VAL A 63 3.36 -3.95 -9.55
N LEU A 64 2.59 -4.69 -8.76
CA LEU A 64 2.73 -4.72 -7.29
C LEU A 64 4.12 -5.21 -6.87
N HIS A 65 4.67 -6.21 -7.56
CA HIS A 65 6.02 -6.69 -7.32
C HIS A 65 7.09 -5.65 -7.68
N GLU A 66 6.93 -4.92 -8.78
CA GLU A 66 7.84 -3.83 -9.11
C GLU A 66 7.76 -2.68 -8.09
N LEU A 67 6.56 -2.40 -7.56
CA LEU A 67 6.37 -1.41 -6.50
C LEU A 67 6.99 -1.88 -5.17
N SER A 68 6.90 -3.16 -4.82
CA SER A 68 7.51 -3.68 -3.59
C SER A 68 9.02 -3.53 -3.60
N MET A 69 9.66 -3.73 -4.76
CA MET A 69 11.10 -3.52 -4.94
C MET A 69 11.52 -2.05 -4.78
N LYS A 70 10.58 -1.10 -4.85
CA LYS A 70 10.80 0.34 -4.71
C LYS A 70 10.20 0.91 -3.42
N SER A 71 9.70 0.05 -2.53
CA SER A 71 8.93 0.45 -1.34
C SER A 71 9.69 1.40 -0.42
N ASP A 72 10.98 1.17 -0.18
CA ASP A 72 11.82 2.07 0.63
C ASP A 72 11.94 3.48 0.05
N VAL A 73 12.08 3.57 -1.28
CA VAL A 73 12.18 4.86 -1.99
C VAL A 73 10.84 5.59 -1.92
N ILE A 74 9.75 4.87 -2.20
CA ILE A 74 8.37 5.37 -2.10
C ILE A 74 8.09 5.90 -0.68
N LEU A 75 8.47 5.16 0.35
CA LEU A 75 8.28 5.56 1.75
C LEU A 75 9.06 6.84 2.08
N ARG A 76 10.33 6.92 1.68
CA ARG A 76 11.16 8.12 1.92
C ARG A 76 10.62 9.35 1.20
N ASP A 77 10.20 9.20 -0.06
CA ASP A 77 9.66 10.31 -0.84
C ASP A 77 8.31 10.78 -0.30
N ASN A 78 7.45 9.85 0.12
CA ASN A 78 6.21 10.18 0.82
C ASN A 78 6.50 10.94 2.11
N PHE A 79 7.43 10.46 2.93
CA PHE A 79 7.76 11.12 4.19
C PHE A 79 8.22 12.55 3.99
N LYS A 80 9.07 12.82 2.99
CA LYS A 80 9.51 14.18 2.64
C LYS A 80 8.34 15.07 2.26
N LYS A 81 7.41 14.58 1.45
CA LYS A 81 6.22 15.35 1.04
C LYS A 81 5.25 15.61 2.18
N LEU A 82 5.07 14.66 3.09
CA LEU A 82 4.27 14.89 4.29
C LEU A 82 4.87 16.03 5.15
N GLN A 83 6.18 16.29 5.08
CA GLN A 83 6.79 17.45 5.72
C GLN A 83 6.46 18.79 5.03
N GLU A 84 5.99 18.78 3.78
CA GLU A 84 5.57 19.98 3.05
C GLU A 84 4.16 20.42 3.45
N ILE A 85 3.36 19.54 4.06
CA ILE A 85 1.98 19.82 4.49
C ILE A 85 1.99 20.34 5.94
N PRO A 86 1.76 21.65 6.20
CA PRO A 86 1.99 22.24 7.52
C PRO A 86 1.18 21.62 8.66
N ARG A 87 0.02 21.04 8.36
CA ARG A 87 -0.87 20.42 9.36
C ARG A 87 -0.32 19.11 9.93
N ILE A 88 0.50 18.39 9.15
CA ILE A 88 1.01 17.04 9.50
C ILE A 88 2.54 16.96 9.52
N ALA A 89 3.22 18.01 9.08
CA ALA A 89 4.67 18.13 9.19
C ALA A 89 5.13 17.98 10.64
N ILE A 90 6.27 17.31 10.83
CA ILE A 90 6.87 17.11 12.15
C ILE A 90 7.31 18.47 12.67
N LYS A 91 6.82 18.80 13.87
CA LYS A 91 7.16 20.04 14.55
C LYS A 91 8.50 19.91 15.27
N SER A 92 9.20 21.03 15.44
CA SER A 92 10.45 21.09 16.22
C SER A 92 10.26 20.74 17.70
N THR A 93 9.03 20.78 18.20
CA THR A 93 8.66 20.44 19.57
C THR A 93 7.41 19.55 19.55
N GLY A 94 7.35 18.58 20.44
CA GLY A 94 6.23 17.63 20.52
C GLY A 94 6.66 16.29 21.11
N VAL A 95 5.80 15.29 20.94
CA VAL A 95 6.02 13.91 21.36
C VAL A 95 6.07 13.03 20.12
N ILE A 96 7.10 12.20 20.01
CA ILE A 96 7.18 11.15 19.00
C ILE A 96 6.77 9.85 19.69
N ALA A 97 5.67 9.26 19.23
CA ALA A 97 5.28 7.91 19.62
C ALA A 97 5.94 6.92 18.66
N LEU A 98 6.75 6.02 19.19
CA LEU A 98 7.32 4.90 18.45
C LEU A 98 6.62 3.64 18.93
N ASP A 99 6.03 2.90 18.00
CA ASP A 99 5.40 1.62 18.26
C ASP A 99 5.92 0.61 17.24
N GLU A 100 6.22 -0.59 17.71
CA GLU A 100 6.72 -1.68 16.88
C GLU A 100 5.61 -2.70 16.69
N HIS A 101 5.16 -2.85 15.44
CA HIS A 101 4.16 -3.83 15.09
C HIS A 101 4.77 -4.95 14.23
N ILE A 102 4.58 -6.19 14.67
CA ILE A 102 5.01 -7.37 13.92
C ILE A 102 3.88 -7.81 13.01
N ILE A 103 4.16 -7.88 11.70
CA ILE A 103 3.22 -8.45 10.72
C ILE A 103 3.58 -9.93 10.51
N PRO A 104 2.87 -10.88 11.14
CA PRO A 104 3.20 -12.29 11.02
C PRO A 104 2.93 -12.78 9.60
N LYS A 105 3.90 -13.51 9.02
CA LYS A 105 3.70 -14.24 7.77
C LYS A 105 3.66 -15.74 8.02
N THR A 106 2.67 -16.39 7.45
CA THR A 106 2.52 -17.84 7.42
C THR A 106 2.44 -18.32 5.97
N GLY A 107 3.25 -19.29 5.58
CA GLY A 107 3.31 -19.78 4.20
C GLY A 107 4.40 -20.82 3.99
N LYS A 108 4.32 -21.61 2.91
CA LYS A 108 5.31 -22.66 2.59
C LYS A 108 6.68 -22.11 2.16
N HIS A 109 6.72 -20.87 1.67
CA HIS A 109 7.94 -20.19 1.24
C HIS A 109 7.92 -18.79 1.88
N ILE A 110 8.78 -18.57 2.88
CA ILE A 110 8.89 -17.30 3.57
C ILE A 110 10.30 -16.76 3.32
N GLU A 111 10.49 -16.17 2.14
CA GLU A 111 11.73 -15.47 1.79
C GLU A 111 11.64 -14.01 2.26
N GLY A 112 12.73 -13.49 2.82
CA GLY A 112 12.84 -12.07 3.21
C GLY A 112 12.10 -11.69 4.49
N VAL A 113 11.74 -12.65 5.34
CA VAL A 113 11.30 -12.39 6.72
C VAL A 113 12.40 -12.74 7.70
N ASP A 114 12.48 -11.98 8.79
CA ASP A 114 13.36 -12.32 9.91
C ASP A 114 12.62 -13.25 10.90
N TYR A 115 13.39 -14.04 11.66
CA TYR A 115 12.85 -14.94 12.65
C TYR A 115 12.51 -14.18 13.93
N PHE A 116 11.24 -14.19 14.32
CA PHE A 116 10.82 -13.67 15.61
C PHE A 116 10.80 -14.79 16.65
N HIS A 117 11.63 -14.67 17.69
CA HIS A 117 11.59 -15.58 18.82
C HIS A 117 10.49 -15.12 19.78
N THR A 118 9.36 -15.83 19.79
CA THR A 118 8.33 -15.62 20.81
C THR A 118 8.79 -16.21 22.14
N THR A 119 8.69 -15.46 23.23
CA THR A 119 8.95 -15.93 24.60
C THR A 119 7.71 -16.54 25.25
N SER A 120 6.54 -16.41 24.62
CA SER A 120 5.30 -17.09 24.98
C SER A 120 5.21 -18.42 24.24
N GLY A 121 6.07 -19.37 24.62
CA GLY A 121 5.97 -20.77 24.23
C GLY A 121 5.31 -21.59 25.34
N ASN A 122 4.23 -22.28 24.99
CA ASN A 122 3.97 -23.62 25.53
C ASN A 122 4.71 -24.63 24.66
#